data_AF-A0A3D4ZV12-F1
#
_entry.id   AF-A0A3D4ZV12-F1
#
_cell.length_a   1.000
_cell.length_b   1.000
_cell.length_c   1.000
_cell.angle_alpha   90.00
_cell.angle_beta   90.00
_cell.angle_gamma   90.00
#
_symmetry.space_group_name_H-M   'P 1'
#
loop_
_entity.id
_entity.type
_entity.pdbx_description
1 polymer ?
#
loop_
_entity_poly.entity_id
_entity_poly.type
_entity_poly.pdbx_seq_one_letter_code
_entity_poly.pdbx_strand_id
1 'polypeptide(L)'
;MASTRVVFHFPRHLIDQPVVSYIAKTYELDFNILRASITPESEGLMVLGLEGAPDRLSEALAWAETQGVRLQPLERDVVRDDTRCTQCGACVTACPTGALQKQADTQRVGFDADKCIACELCVPVCPPRAMEVAF
;
A
#
# COMPACT_ATOMS: atom_id res chain seq x y z
N MET A 1 16.94 -4.13 11.75
CA MET A 1 16.38 -3.81 10.43
C MET A 1 15.02 -3.20 10.64
N ALA A 2 14.72 -2.11 9.94
CA ALA A 2 13.41 -1.48 9.91
C ALA A 2 12.73 -1.84 8.59
N SER A 3 11.40 -1.94 8.62
CA SER A 3 10.58 -2.11 7.43
C SER A 3 9.52 -1.01 7.41
N THR A 4 9.25 -0.45 6.23
CA THR A 4 8.17 0.52 6.03
C THR A 4 7.40 0.22 4.75
N ARG A 5 6.12 0.60 4.75
CA ARG A 5 5.27 0.56 3.56
C ARG A 5 4.88 1.97 3.16
N VAL A 6 5.19 2.30 1.92
CA VAL A 6 5.12 3.67 1.44
C VAL A 6 4.65 3.68 -0.01
N VAL A 7 3.79 4.64 -0.31
CA VAL A 7 3.29 4.96 -1.64
C VAL A 7 4.18 6.04 -2.23
N PHE A 8 4.77 5.72 -3.38
CA PHE A 8 5.53 6.63 -4.21
C PHE A 8 4.60 7.13 -5.32
N HIS A 9 4.34 8.44 -5.34
CA HIS A 9 3.66 9.12 -6.43
C HIS A 9 4.71 9.80 -7.33
N PHE A 10 4.86 9.27 -8.54
CA PHE A 10 5.79 9.73 -9.55
C PHE A 10 5.12 10.77 -10.46
N PRO A 11 5.61 12.02 -10.51
CA PRO A 11 5.21 12.95 -11.55
C PRO A 11 5.62 12.42 -12.93
N ARG A 12 4.95 12.89 -13.99
CA ARG A 12 5.13 12.38 -15.37
C ARG A 12 6.60 12.30 -15.83
N HIS A 13 7.41 13.27 -15.44
CA HIS A 13 8.82 13.37 -15.85
C HIS A 13 9.76 12.42 -15.09
N LEU A 14 9.29 11.69 -14.09
CA LEU A 14 10.08 10.71 -13.33
C LEU A 14 9.70 9.26 -13.62
N ILE A 15 8.69 9.02 -14.48
CA ILE A 15 8.16 7.66 -14.74
C ILE A 15 9.21 6.74 -15.36
N ASP A 16 10.09 7.28 -16.19
CA ASP A 16 11.18 6.57 -16.86
C ASP A 16 12.51 6.62 -16.07
N GLN A 17 12.52 7.30 -14.92
CA GLN A 17 13.73 7.46 -14.11
C GLN A 17 13.89 6.29 -13.13
N PRO A 18 15.12 5.76 -12.94
CA PRO A 18 15.36 4.59 -12.10
C PRO A 18 15.42 4.93 -10.60
N VAL A 19 14.52 5.78 -10.10
CA VAL A 19 14.53 6.30 -8.72
C VAL A 19 14.59 5.17 -7.70
N VAL A 20 13.75 4.15 -7.86
CA VAL A 20 13.63 3.03 -6.90
C VAL A 20 14.86 2.13 -6.97
N SER A 21 15.36 1.87 -8.18
CA SER A 21 16.61 1.12 -8.34
C SER A 21 17.80 1.89 -7.76
N TYR A 22 17.81 3.22 -7.86
CA TYR A 22 18.87 4.05 -7.32
C TYR A 22 18.88 3.96 -5.80
N ILE A 23 17.72 4.17 -5.15
CA ILE A 23 17.68 4.13 -3.68
C ILE A 23 18.03 2.74 -3.13
N ALA A 24 17.56 1.67 -3.77
CA ALA A 24 17.86 0.30 -3.35
C ALA A 24 19.37 0.01 -3.37
N LYS A 25 20.07 0.45 -4.43
CA LYS A 25 21.51 0.22 -4.59
C LYS A 25 22.36 1.15 -3.72
N THR A 26 22.02 2.43 -3.68
CA THR A 26 22.83 3.46 -3.01
C THR A 26 22.72 3.38 -1.49
N TYR A 27 21.52 3.06 -0.97
CA TYR A 27 21.25 3.00 0.47
C TYR A 27 21.19 1.57 1.01
N GLU A 28 21.55 0.58 0.18
CA GLU A 28 21.62 -0.84 0.55
C GLU A 28 20.28 -1.33 1.13
N LEU A 29 19.19 -1.05 0.42
CA LEU A 29 17.83 -1.42 0.81
C LEU A 29 17.31 -2.56 -0.06
N ASP A 30 16.65 -3.50 0.58
CA ASP A 30 15.79 -4.46 -0.11
C ASP A 30 14.39 -3.83 -0.29
N PHE A 31 13.71 -4.22 -1.37
CA PHE A 31 12.35 -3.74 -1.62
C PHE A 31 11.46 -4.80 -2.27
N ASN A 32 10.17 -4.67 -2.02
CA ASN A 32 9.12 -5.41 -2.69
C ASN A 32 8.08 -4.45 -3.27
N ILE A 33 7.53 -4.79 -4.45
CA ILE A 33 6.45 -4.03 -5.07
C ILE A 33 5.13 -4.69 -4.70
N LEU A 34 4.32 -4.00 -3.89
CA LEU A 34 3.03 -4.49 -3.42
C LEU A 34 1.91 -4.20 -4.42
N ARG A 35 1.98 -3.04 -5.08
CA ARG A 35 1.05 -2.60 -6.15
C ARG A 35 1.74 -1.54 -7.00
N ALA A 36 1.51 -1.54 -8.31
CA ALA A 36 1.98 -0.49 -9.19
C ALA A 36 0.90 -0.16 -10.22
N SER A 37 0.71 1.13 -10.50
CA SER A 37 -0.10 1.64 -11.60
C SER A 37 0.68 2.75 -12.27
N ILE A 38 1.29 2.44 -13.42
CA ILE A 38 2.13 3.37 -14.17
C ILE A 38 1.50 3.51 -15.55
N THR A 39 1.20 4.75 -15.94
CA THR A 39 0.69 5.04 -17.28
C THR A 39 1.48 6.22 -17.85
N PRO A 40 1.81 6.23 -19.16
CA PRO A 40 2.59 7.32 -19.77
C PRO A 40 1.92 8.70 -19.68
N GLU A 41 0.59 8.73 -19.57
CA GLU A 41 -0.21 9.94 -19.64
C GLU A 41 -0.72 10.43 -18.27
N SER A 42 -0.33 9.82 -17.15
CA SER A 42 -0.76 10.29 -15.82
C SER A 42 0.34 10.12 -14.77
N GLU A 43 0.10 10.56 -13.52
CA GLU A 43 1.03 10.32 -12.42
C GLU A 43 1.16 8.81 -12.15
N GLY A 44 2.39 8.34 -11.97
CA GLY A 44 2.66 6.95 -11.61
C GLY A 44 2.44 6.72 -10.12
N LEU A 45 1.82 5.61 -9.75
CA LEU A 45 1.63 5.21 -8.35
C LEU A 45 2.34 3.88 -8.12
N MET A 46 3.14 3.80 -7.06
CA MET A 46 3.76 2.53 -6.66
C MET A 46 3.77 2.36 -5.15
N VAL A 47 3.24 1.26 -4.68
CA VAL A 47 3.25 0.86 -3.28
C VAL A 47 4.43 -0.07 -3.04
N LEU A 48 5.37 0.36 -2.21
CA LEU A 48 6.60 -0.35 -1.89
C LEU A 48 6.61 -0.79 -0.43
N GLY A 49 7.09 -2.00 -0.20
CA GLY A 49 7.67 -2.39 1.09
C GLY A 49 9.19 -2.22 1.00
N LEU A 50 9.77 -1.37 1.83
CA LEU A 50 11.22 -1.14 1.91
C LEU A 50 11.74 -1.74 3.21
N GLU A 51 12.92 -2.38 3.16
CA GLU A 51 13.58 -2.97 4.32
C GLU A 51 15.08 -2.63 4.31
N GLY A 52 15.62 -2.29 5.49
CA GLY A 52 17.05 -2.00 5.64
C GLY A 52 17.42 -1.42 7.01
N ALA A 53 18.58 -0.77 7.07
CA ALA A 53 18.98 -0.04 8.27
C ALA A 53 18.10 1.23 8.45
N PRO A 54 17.65 1.55 9.67
CA PRO A 54 16.73 2.68 9.90
C PRO A 54 17.23 4.01 9.32
N ASP A 55 18.51 4.33 9.55
CA ASP A 55 19.12 5.58 9.10
C ASP A 55 19.23 5.66 7.57
N ARG A 56 19.56 4.52 6.93
CA ARG A 56 19.61 4.42 5.46
C ARG A 56 18.24 4.57 4.83
N LEU A 57 17.22 3.99 5.47
CA LEU A 57 15.84 4.03 5.00
C LEU A 57 15.30 5.47 5.07
N SER A 58 15.54 6.19 6.17
CA SER A 58 15.16 7.60 6.28
C SER A 58 15.93 8.50 5.31
N GLU A 59 17.24 8.29 5.12
CA GLU A 59 18.04 9.00 4.11
C GLU A 59 17.52 8.77 2.68
N ALA A 60 17.17 7.52 2.34
CA ALA A 60 16.64 7.15 1.02
C ALA A 60 15.30 7.81 0.71
N LEU A 61 14.38 7.83 1.68
CA LEU A 61 13.07 8.47 1.53
C LEU A 61 13.22 9.98 1.36
N ALA A 62 14.04 10.63 2.20
CA ALA A 62 14.33 12.04 2.07
C ALA A 62 14.93 12.39 0.69
N TRP A 63 15.86 11.57 0.20
CA TRP A 63 16.41 11.76 -1.14
C TRP A 63 15.34 11.63 -2.24
N ALA A 64 14.45 10.63 -2.15
CA ALA A 64 13.38 10.46 -3.13
C ALA A 64 12.45 11.68 -3.19
N GLU A 65 12.12 12.29 -2.05
CA GLU A 65 11.37 13.55 -1.99
C GLU A 65 12.10 14.70 -2.68
N THR A 66 13.43 14.81 -2.50
CA THR A 66 14.22 15.85 -3.20
C THR A 66 14.21 15.70 -4.71
N GLN A 67 14.02 14.48 -5.23
CA GLN A 67 13.87 14.23 -6.67
C GLN A 67 12.48 14.62 -7.18
N GLY A 68 11.53 14.94 -6.29
CA GLY A 68 10.16 15.30 -6.65
C GLY A 68 9.16 14.15 -6.55
N VAL A 69 9.55 13.00 -6.01
CA VAL A 69 8.59 11.92 -5.69
C VAL A 69 7.78 12.35 -4.48
N ARG A 70 6.45 12.31 -4.57
CA ARG A 70 5.58 12.50 -3.40
C ARG A 70 5.47 11.18 -2.65
N LEU A 71 5.92 11.18 -1.41
CA LEU A 71 5.82 10.03 -0.52
C LEU A 71 4.55 10.11 0.33
N GLN A 72 3.99 8.94 0.60
CA GLN A 72 2.83 8.82 1.47
C GLN A 72 2.90 7.49 2.22
N PRO A 73 2.69 7.46 3.55
CA PRO A 73 2.52 6.20 4.28
C PRO A 73 1.42 5.35 3.63
N LEU A 74 1.62 4.03 3.54
CA LEU A 74 0.57 3.12 3.09
C LEU A 74 -0.63 3.08 4.06
N GLU A 75 -0.51 3.70 5.24
CA GLU A 75 -1.56 3.95 6.22
C GLU A 75 -2.75 4.80 5.69
N ARG A 76 -2.82 5.09 4.37
CA ARG A 76 -4.09 5.41 3.72
C ARG A 76 -4.95 4.16 3.66
N ASP A 77 -5.70 4.00 4.74
CA ASP A 77 -6.39 2.78 5.09
C ASP A 77 -7.57 2.51 4.15
N VAL A 78 -7.61 1.27 3.69
CA VAL A 78 -8.90 0.65 3.43
C VAL A 78 -9.64 0.65 4.77
N VAL A 79 -10.66 1.48 4.93
CA VAL A 79 -11.44 1.55 6.17
C VAL A 79 -12.71 0.74 6.01
N ARG A 80 -13.13 0.07 7.08
CA ARG A 80 -14.44 -0.57 7.17
C ARG A 80 -15.37 0.23 8.06
N ASP A 81 -16.49 0.66 7.50
CA ASP A 81 -17.62 1.18 8.26
C ASP A 81 -18.38 0.02 8.93
N ASP A 82 -18.14 -0.16 10.22
CA ASP A 82 -18.78 -1.21 11.02
C ASP A 82 -20.29 -1.02 11.19
N THR A 83 -20.84 0.18 10.95
CA THR A 83 -22.29 0.44 11.01
C THR A 83 -23.01 -0.09 9.76
N ARG A 84 -22.33 -0.09 8.60
CA ARG A 84 -22.83 -0.68 7.35
C ARG A 84 -22.44 -2.14 7.14
N CYS A 85 -21.36 -2.60 7.79
CA CYS A 85 -20.84 -3.93 7.55
C CYS A 85 -21.79 -5.03 8.02
N THR A 86 -22.26 -5.86 7.09
CA THR A 86 -23.12 -7.02 7.38
C THR A 86 -22.35 -8.30 7.72
N GLN A 87 -21.02 -8.24 7.80
CA GLN A 87 -20.15 -9.41 8.06
C GLN A 87 -20.31 -10.55 7.03
N CYS A 88 -20.84 -10.27 5.82
CA CYS A 88 -21.14 -11.29 4.81
C CYS A 88 -19.89 -12.05 4.30
N GLY A 89 -18.70 -11.45 4.40
CA GLY A 89 -17.44 -12.08 4.01
C GLY A 89 -17.08 -11.95 2.53
N ALA A 90 -17.84 -11.21 1.71
CA ALA A 90 -17.51 -11.00 0.30
C ALA A 90 -16.08 -10.43 0.10
N CYS A 91 -15.67 -9.53 0.99
CA CYS A 91 -14.33 -8.94 0.99
C CYS A 91 -13.22 -9.92 1.41
N VAL A 92 -13.54 -10.98 2.15
CA VAL A 92 -12.59 -12.05 2.50
C VAL A 92 -12.18 -12.83 1.25
N THR A 93 -13.16 -13.20 0.43
CA THR A 93 -12.90 -13.92 -0.84
C THR A 93 -12.11 -13.08 -1.83
N ALA A 94 -12.31 -11.75 -1.84
CA ALA A 94 -11.60 -10.85 -2.74
C ALA A 94 -10.20 -10.44 -2.25
N CYS A 95 -9.83 -10.74 -1.00
CA CYS A 95 -8.58 -10.26 -0.42
C CYS A 95 -7.40 -11.20 -0.74
N PRO A 96 -6.47 -10.80 -1.63
CA PRO A 96 -5.40 -11.70 -2.09
C PRO A 96 -4.32 -11.92 -1.02
N THR A 97 -4.15 -10.98 -0.09
CA THR A 97 -3.12 -11.05 0.96
C THR A 97 -3.62 -11.71 2.24
N GLY A 98 -4.92 -12.01 2.31
CA GLY A 98 -5.54 -12.49 3.54
C GLY A 98 -5.55 -11.45 4.66
N ALA A 99 -5.51 -10.15 4.34
CA ALA A 99 -5.75 -9.08 5.32
C ALA A 99 -7.17 -9.12 5.90
N LEU A 100 -8.14 -9.58 5.11
CA LEU A 100 -9.53 -9.77 5.54
C LEU A 100 -9.78 -11.26 5.69
N GLN A 101 -10.19 -11.71 6.89
CA GLN A 101 -10.42 -13.13 7.20
C GLN A 101 -11.66 -13.29 8.08
N LYS A 102 -12.35 -14.43 7.98
CA LYS A 102 -13.36 -14.79 8.99
C LYS A 102 -12.66 -15.35 10.22
N GLN A 103 -12.93 -14.75 11.37
CA GLN A 103 -12.49 -15.28 12.66
C GLN A 103 -13.29 -16.55 13.00
N ALA A 104 -12.58 -17.61 13.40
CA ALA A 104 -13.19 -18.92 13.61
C ALA A 104 -14.21 -18.93 14.78
N ASP A 105 -13.93 -18.16 15.82
CA ASP A 105 -14.70 -18.05 17.05
C ASP A 105 -15.95 -17.18 16.90
N THR A 106 -15.83 -15.99 16.31
CA THR A 106 -16.94 -15.02 16.23
C THR A 106 -17.68 -15.08 14.90
N GLN A 107 -17.14 -15.76 13.89
CA GLN A 107 -17.60 -15.73 12.49
C GLN A 107 -17.65 -14.31 11.89
N ARG A 108 -17.02 -13.32 12.54
CA ARG A 108 -16.90 -11.95 12.05
C ARG A 108 -15.70 -11.83 11.11
N VAL A 109 -15.79 -10.88 10.21
CA VAL A 109 -14.66 -10.47 9.38
C VAL A 109 -13.68 -9.70 10.28
N GLY A 110 -12.47 -10.23 10.46
CA GLY A 110 -11.32 -9.50 10.98
C GLY A 110 -10.62 -8.75 9.86
N PHE A 111 -9.95 -7.65 10.20
CA PHE A 111 -9.12 -6.90 9.27
C PHE A 111 -7.74 -6.65 9.90
N ASP A 112 -6.72 -7.21 9.27
CA ASP A 112 -5.30 -7.10 9.60
C ASP A 112 -4.66 -6.08 8.66
N ALA A 113 -4.56 -4.82 9.13
CA ALA A 113 -4.01 -3.71 8.37
C ALA A 113 -2.55 -3.95 7.97
N ASP A 114 -1.79 -4.68 8.79
CA ASP A 114 -0.40 -5.03 8.53
C ASP A 114 -0.26 -6.01 7.35
N LYS A 115 -1.34 -6.65 6.88
CA LYS A 115 -1.33 -7.45 5.65
C LYS A 115 -2.00 -6.73 4.48
N CYS A 116 -2.61 -5.57 4.71
CA CYS A 116 -3.23 -4.80 3.65
C CYS A 116 -2.17 -4.19 2.73
N ILE A 117 -2.35 -4.36 1.43
CA ILE A 117 -1.54 -3.74 0.39
C ILE A 117 -2.29 -2.60 -0.32
N ALA A 118 -3.41 -2.17 0.25
CA ALA A 118 -4.36 -1.21 -0.33
C ALA A 118 -4.67 -1.52 -1.81
N CYS A 119 -4.97 -2.79 -2.14
CA CYS A 119 -5.32 -3.17 -3.51
C CYS A 119 -6.75 -2.79 -3.92
N GLU A 120 -7.56 -2.33 -2.96
CA GLU A 120 -8.93 -1.84 -3.15
C GLU A 120 -9.96 -2.85 -3.68
N LEU A 121 -9.58 -4.10 -3.94
CA LEU A 121 -10.50 -5.15 -4.42
C LEU A 121 -11.71 -5.39 -3.49
N CYS A 122 -11.54 -5.10 -2.20
CA CYS A 122 -12.60 -5.21 -1.20
C CYS A 122 -13.68 -4.11 -1.32
N VAL A 123 -13.39 -2.98 -1.97
CA VAL A 123 -14.30 -1.85 -2.12
C VAL A 123 -15.45 -2.18 -3.09
N PRO A 124 -15.20 -2.54 -4.37
CA PRO A 124 -16.27 -2.81 -5.32
C PRO A 124 -17.04 -4.10 -5.00
N VAL A 125 -16.42 -5.07 -4.32
CA VAL A 125 -17.08 -6.34 -3.97
C VAL A 125 -18.02 -6.20 -2.78
N CYS A 126 -17.95 -5.11 -2.00
CA CYS A 126 -18.72 -4.95 -0.77
C CYS A 126 -20.18 -4.55 -1.07
N PRO A 127 -21.17 -5.45 -0.92
CA PRO A 127 -22.55 -5.14 -1.27
C PRO A 127 -23.16 -3.97 -0.45
N PRO A 128 -22.95 -3.87 0.88
CA PRO A 128 -23.43 -2.72 1.65
C PRO A 128 -22.55 -1.48 1.47
N ARG A 129 -21.50 -1.54 0.63
CA ARG A 129 -20.51 -0.46 0.45
C ARG A 129 -19.89 0.00 1.76
N ALA A 130 -19.55 -0.93 2.63
CA ALA A 130 -18.94 -0.66 3.93
C ALA A 130 -17.40 -0.50 3.87
N MET A 131 -16.77 -0.87 2.76
CA MET A 131 -15.31 -0.75 2.57
C MET A 131 -15.02 0.52 1.75
N GLU A 132 -14.13 1.37 2.23
CA GLU A 132 -13.79 2.67 1.63
C GLU A 132 -12.29 2.93 1.64
N VAL A 133 -11.82 3.88 0.82
CA VAL A 133 -10.43 4.34 0.82
C VAL A 133 -10.41 5.75 1.38
N ALA A 134 -9.73 5.96 2.50
CA ALA A 134 -9.53 7.29 3.06
C ALA A 134 -8.30 7.93 2.39
N PHE A 135 -8.51 9.05 1.69
CA PHE A 135 -7.44 9.89 1.14
C PHE A 135 -7.21 11.11 2.03
#